data_AF-A0A9W7YYH7-F1
#
_entry.id   AF-A0A9W7YYH7-F1
#
_cell.length_a   1.000
_cell.length_b   1.000
_cell.length_c   1.000
_cell.angle_alpha   90.00
_cell.angle_beta   90.00
_cell.angle_gamma   90.00
#
_symmetry.space_group_name_H-M   'P 1'
#
loop_
_entity.id
_entity.type
_entity.pdbx_description
1 polymer ?
#
loop_
_entity_poly.entity_id
_entity_poly.type
_entity_poly.pdbx_seq_one_letter_code
_entity_poly.pdbx_strand_id
1 'polypeptide(L)'
;MVRAGVVSDLARIVGTQNFDIRKEAARSLLNIAIVGHRTQDLPNRELAPHFVDFVACQDEELVRMGVQFVALLFEHLPNRQGQKILSQIVGAIDVLENLVAVTSDDETRSLVSALIDDYYADLSL
;
A
#
# COMPACT_ATOMS: atom_id res chain seq x y z
N MET A 1 14.81 11.94 13.72
CA MET A 1 14.91 10.47 13.92
C MET A 1 13.58 10.01 14.50
N VAL A 2 12.77 9.29 13.73
CA VAL A 2 11.56 8.65 14.29
C VAL A 2 12.04 7.58 15.26
N ARG A 3 11.55 7.57 16.49
CA ARG A 3 11.89 6.51 17.47
C ARG A 3 11.38 5.18 16.92
N ALA A 4 12.23 4.15 16.87
CA ALA A 4 11.89 2.84 16.29
C ALA A 4 10.57 2.25 16.83
N GLY A 5 10.25 2.49 18.10
CA GLY A 5 8.98 2.03 18.70
C GLY A 5 7.72 2.63 18.08
N VAL A 6 7.77 3.86 17.54
CA VAL A 6 6.58 4.54 16.98
C VAL A 6 6.12 3.85 15.69
N VAL A 7 7.05 3.44 14.82
CA VAL A 7 6.70 2.74 13.57
C VAL A 7 6.07 1.38 13.88
N SER A 8 6.64 0.65 14.84
CA SER A 8 6.09 -0.65 15.27
C SER A 8 4.71 -0.52 15.91
N ASP A 9 4.48 0.49 16.74
CA ASP A 9 3.16 0.74 17.33
C ASP A 9 2.12 1.08 16.27
N LEU A 10 2.47 1.93 15.30
CA LEU A 10 1.58 2.28 14.20
C LEU A 10 1.25 1.07 13.32
N ALA A 11 2.25 0.22 13.00
CA ALA A 11 2.03 -1.00 12.23
C ALA A 11 1.04 -1.94 12.93
N ARG A 12 1.20 -2.13 14.24
CA ARG A 12 0.26 -2.92 15.06
C ARG A 12 -1.14 -2.30 15.07
N ILE A 13 -1.26 -0.98 15.14
CA ILE A 13 -2.54 -0.27 15.16
C ILE A 13 -3.29 -0.41 13.83
N VAL A 14 -2.56 -0.40 12.70
CA VAL A 14 -3.16 -0.61 11.38
C VAL A 14 -3.86 -1.98 11.29
N GLY A 15 -3.45 -2.99 12.05
CA GLY A 15 -4.15 -4.28 12.08
C GLY A 15 -5.41 -4.33 12.97
N THR A 16 -5.80 -3.24 13.63
CA THR A 16 -6.93 -3.24 14.59
C THR A 16 -8.29 -3.06 13.93
N GLN A 17 -9.36 -3.40 14.67
CA GLN A 17 -10.74 -3.32 14.19
C GLN A 17 -11.36 -1.92 14.24
N ASN A 18 -10.74 -0.96 14.95
CA ASN A 18 -11.28 0.40 15.03
C ASN A 18 -10.89 1.17 13.77
N PHE A 19 -11.91 1.49 12.96
CA PHE A 19 -11.74 2.11 11.64
C PHE A 19 -10.99 3.45 11.70
N ASP A 20 -11.42 4.39 12.55
CA ASP A 20 -10.84 5.73 12.63
C ASP A 20 -9.38 5.67 13.09
N ILE A 21 -9.10 4.81 14.08
CA ILE A 21 -7.75 4.65 14.61
C ILE A 21 -6.82 4.00 13.58
N ARG A 22 -7.29 2.97 12.85
CA ARG A 22 -6.55 2.32 11.76
C ARG A 22 -6.24 3.32 10.64
N LYS A 23 -7.20 4.17 10.27
CA LYS A 23 -7.06 5.20 9.23
C LYS A 23 -5.97 6.22 9.58
N GLU A 24 -5.97 6.75 10.80
CA GLU A 24 -4.93 7.70 11.23
C GLU A 24 -3.54 7.08 11.34
N ALA A 25 -3.46 5.81 11.75
CA ALA A 25 -2.20 5.08 11.77
C ALA A 25 -1.63 4.87 10.35
N ALA A 26 -2.50 4.52 9.39
CA ALA A 26 -2.13 4.39 7.98
C ALA A 26 -1.63 5.71 7.38
N ARG A 27 -2.35 6.82 7.63
CA ARG A 27 -1.89 8.17 7.22
C ARG A 27 -0.52 8.51 7.81
N SER A 28 -0.32 8.22 9.09
CA SER A 28 0.95 8.49 9.78
C SER A 28 2.12 7.71 9.16
N LEU A 29 1.90 6.43 8.83
CA LEU A 29 2.90 5.59 8.16
C LEU A 29 3.24 6.09 6.75
N LEU A 30 2.22 6.48 5.96
CA LEU A 30 2.44 7.06 4.63
C LEU A 30 3.22 8.37 4.71
N ASN A 31 2.87 9.26 5.66
CA ASN A 31 3.62 10.49 5.88
C ASN A 31 5.08 10.22 6.24
N ILE A 32 5.35 9.21 7.08
CA ILE A 32 6.73 8.80 7.41
C ILE A 32 7.45 8.29 6.16
N ALA A 33 6.80 7.47 5.32
CA ALA A 33 7.39 6.94 4.10
C ALA A 33 7.71 8.03 3.08
N ILE A 34 6.72 8.88 2.77
CA ILE A 34 6.78 9.92 1.73
C ILE A 34 7.70 11.07 2.17
N VAL A 35 7.37 11.74 3.28
CA VAL A 35 8.11 12.93 3.73
C VAL A 35 9.48 12.56 4.28
N GLY A 36 9.58 11.39 4.91
CA GLY A 36 10.84 10.89 5.45
C GLY A 36 11.77 10.28 4.39
N HIS A 37 11.25 9.93 3.19
CA HIS A 37 11.91 9.03 2.24
C HIS A 37 12.35 7.70 2.89
N ARG A 38 11.47 7.14 3.74
CA ARG A 38 11.76 6.02 4.66
C ARG A 38 10.96 4.77 4.37
N THR A 39 10.50 4.58 3.14
CA THR A 39 9.77 3.36 2.75
C THR A 39 10.52 2.09 3.14
N GLN A 40 11.86 2.07 3.01
CA GLN A 40 12.69 0.92 3.39
C GLN A 40 12.77 0.67 4.90
N ASP A 41 12.49 1.67 5.74
CA ASP A 41 12.51 1.55 7.21
C ASP A 41 11.20 0.95 7.75
N LEU A 42 10.15 0.88 6.93
CA LEU A 42 8.85 0.34 7.33
C LEU A 42 8.84 -1.20 7.31
N PRO A 43 8.04 -1.85 8.18
CA PRO A 43 7.83 -3.30 8.15
C PRO A 43 6.90 -3.67 6.98
N ASN A 44 7.34 -3.44 5.74
CA ASN A 44 6.52 -3.48 4.53
C ASN A 44 5.77 -4.80 4.31
N ARG A 45 6.38 -5.93 4.67
CA ARG A 45 5.73 -7.26 4.58
C ARG A 45 4.55 -7.41 5.54
N GLU A 46 4.63 -6.81 6.71
CA GLU A 46 3.56 -6.81 7.71
C GLU A 46 2.45 -5.83 7.33
N LEU A 47 2.82 -4.67 6.79
CA LEU A 47 1.88 -3.62 6.41
C LEU A 47 1.12 -3.93 5.12
N ALA A 48 1.77 -4.54 4.13
CA ALA A 48 1.20 -4.68 2.78
C ALA A 48 -0.18 -5.36 2.75
N PRO A 49 -0.45 -6.46 3.47
CA PRO A 49 -1.80 -7.04 3.52
C PRO A 49 -2.86 -6.03 3.98
N HIS A 50 -2.54 -5.21 4.99
CA HIS A 50 -3.47 -4.22 5.51
C HIS A 50 -3.74 -3.07 4.56
N PHE A 51 -2.76 -2.68 3.75
CA PHE A 51 -2.94 -1.65 2.72
C PHE A 51 -3.65 -2.21 1.48
N VAL A 52 -3.45 -3.49 1.14
CA VAL A 52 -4.26 -4.17 0.12
C VAL A 52 -5.72 -4.26 0.54
N ASP A 53 -6.02 -4.55 1.81
CA ASP A 53 -7.40 -4.50 2.34
C ASP A 53 -8.04 -3.11 2.14
N PHE A 54 -7.27 -2.03 2.27
CA PHE A 54 -7.76 -0.68 2.07
C PHE A 54 -8.16 -0.40 0.63
N VAL A 55 -7.46 -0.99 -0.34
CA VAL A 55 -7.84 -0.89 -1.77
C VAL A 55 -9.24 -1.48 -2.00
N ALA A 56 -9.61 -2.53 -1.26
CA ALA A 56 -10.92 -3.16 -1.36
C ALA A 56 -12.03 -2.45 -0.55
N CYS A 57 -11.70 -1.39 0.22
CA CYS A 57 -12.67 -0.66 1.03
C CYS A 57 -13.55 0.28 0.19
N GLN A 58 -14.69 0.70 0.76
CA GLN A 58 -15.58 1.70 0.13
C GLN A 58 -15.18 3.15 0.47
N ASP A 59 -14.33 3.35 1.47
CA ASP A 59 -13.83 4.68 1.84
C ASP A 59 -12.74 5.11 0.85
N GLU A 60 -13.05 6.12 0.02
CA GLU A 60 -12.17 6.59 -1.05
C GLU A 60 -10.77 6.98 -0.56
N GLU A 61 -10.67 7.48 0.67
CA GLU A 61 -9.39 7.88 1.21
C GLU A 61 -8.55 6.69 1.64
N LEU A 62 -9.16 5.67 2.26
CA LEU A 62 -8.47 4.38 2.48
C LEU A 62 -8.00 3.79 1.15
N VAL A 63 -8.86 3.79 0.13
CA VAL A 63 -8.51 3.30 -1.21
C VAL A 63 -7.28 4.03 -1.75
N ARG A 64 -7.29 5.37 -1.75
CA ARG A 64 -6.14 6.17 -2.18
C ARG A 64 -4.88 5.85 -1.39
N MET A 65 -4.99 5.73 -0.06
CA MET A 65 -3.86 5.35 0.78
C MET A 65 -3.31 3.96 0.47
N GLY A 66 -4.19 2.99 0.19
CA GLY A 66 -3.82 1.64 -0.24
C GLY A 66 -3.01 1.67 -1.54
N VAL A 67 -3.54 2.35 -2.57
CA VAL A 67 -2.86 2.49 -3.87
C VAL A 67 -1.53 3.22 -3.74
N GLN A 68 -1.48 4.31 -2.97
CA GLN A 68 -0.25 5.05 -2.71
C GLN A 68 0.80 4.17 -2.03
N PHE A 69 0.42 3.36 -1.04
CA PHE A 69 1.37 2.46 -0.38
C PHE A 69 1.95 1.44 -1.36
N VAL A 70 1.13 0.83 -2.22
CA VAL A 70 1.62 -0.10 -3.25
C VAL A 70 2.58 0.60 -4.21
N ALA A 71 2.26 1.82 -4.64
CA ALA A 71 3.16 2.62 -5.48
C ALA A 71 4.52 2.87 -4.80
N LEU A 72 4.51 3.23 -3.51
CA LEU A 72 5.74 3.43 -2.75
C LEU A 72 6.59 2.16 -2.68
N LEU A 73 5.97 0.99 -2.53
CA LEU A 73 6.70 -0.29 -2.53
C LEU A 73 7.42 -0.52 -3.86
N PHE A 74 6.75 -0.24 -4.98
CA PHE A 74 7.29 -0.49 -6.32
C PHE A 74 8.40 0.50 -6.66
N GLU A 75 8.23 1.77 -6.27
CA GLU A 75 9.17 2.85 -6.55
C GLU A 75 10.43 2.79 -5.67
N HIS A 76 10.27 2.50 -4.37
CA HIS A 76 11.35 2.71 -3.39
C HIS A 76 12.04 1.44 -2.91
N LEU A 77 11.48 0.25 -3.15
CA LEU A 77 12.15 -0.99 -2.78
C LEU A 77 12.99 -1.53 -3.95
N PRO A 78 14.28 -1.83 -3.71
CA PRO A 78 15.18 -2.26 -4.77
C PRO A 78 14.82 -3.68 -5.26
N ASN A 79 15.36 -4.06 -6.42
CA ASN A 79 15.32 -5.43 -6.94
C ASN A 79 13.91 -6.03 -7.03
N ARG A 80 12.93 -5.17 -7.35
CA ARG A 80 11.51 -5.50 -7.43
C ARG A 80 10.94 -6.16 -6.18
N GLN A 81 11.48 -5.78 -5.01
CA GLN A 81 11.02 -6.34 -3.74
C GLN A 81 9.57 -5.94 -3.44
N GLY A 82 9.11 -4.77 -3.90
CA GLY A 82 7.71 -4.37 -3.77
C GLY A 82 6.75 -5.32 -4.48
N GLN A 83 7.02 -5.64 -5.75
CA GLN A 83 6.25 -6.59 -6.56
C GLN A 83 6.24 -7.99 -5.92
N LYS A 84 7.40 -8.46 -5.41
CA LYS A 84 7.51 -9.74 -4.68
C LYS A 84 6.71 -9.77 -3.38
N ILE A 85 6.59 -8.65 -2.67
CA ILE A 85 5.74 -8.56 -1.48
C ILE A 85 4.27 -8.67 -1.89
N LEU A 86 3.87 -7.94 -2.94
CA LEU A 86 2.49 -7.95 -3.43
C LEU A 86 2.07 -9.34 -3.92
N SER A 87 2.95 -10.06 -4.64
CA SER A 87 2.65 -11.41 -5.17
C SER A 87 2.50 -12.49 -4.09
N GLN A 88 2.98 -12.23 -2.88
CA GLN A 88 2.80 -13.12 -1.73
C GLN A 88 1.43 -12.94 -1.05
N ILE A 89 0.67 -11.90 -1.42
CA ILE A 89 -0.63 -11.61 -0.87
C ILE A 89 -1.70 -12.18 -1.80
N VAL A 90 -2.47 -13.14 -1.28
CA VAL A 90 -3.54 -13.80 -2.03
C VAL A 90 -4.58 -12.77 -2.48
N GLY A 91 -4.86 -12.73 -3.78
CA GLY A 91 -5.87 -11.86 -4.38
C GLY A 91 -5.48 -10.39 -4.48
N ALA A 92 -4.24 -10.01 -4.17
CA ALA A 92 -3.84 -8.60 -4.21
C ALA A 92 -3.97 -7.98 -5.60
N ILE A 93 -3.57 -8.71 -6.65
CA ILE A 93 -3.70 -8.22 -8.03
C ILE A 93 -5.17 -8.11 -8.44
N ASP A 94 -6.01 -9.09 -8.06
CA ASP A 94 -7.45 -9.08 -8.36
C ASP A 94 -8.14 -7.84 -7.74
N VAL A 95 -7.72 -7.45 -6.54
CA VAL A 95 -8.22 -6.25 -5.85
C VAL A 95 -7.83 -4.97 -6.62
N LEU A 96 -6.59 -4.88 -7.12
CA LEU A 96 -6.16 -3.74 -7.94
C LEU A 96 -6.95 -3.68 -9.26
N GLU A 97 -7.10 -4.82 -9.94
CA GLU A 97 -7.85 -4.92 -11.21
C GLU A 97 -9.32 -4.54 -11.03
N ASN A 98 -9.95 -5.02 -9.96
CA ASN A 98 -11.32 -4.62 -9.62
C ASN A 98 -11.40 -3.11 -9.36
N LEU A 99 -10.41 -2.52 -8.67
CA LEU A 99 -10.40 -1.07 -8.42
C LEU A 99 -10.39 -0.26 -9.72
N VAL A 100 -9.59 -0.66 -10.73
CA VAL A 100 -9.57 0.01 -12.05
C VAL A 100 -10.98 0.11 -12.64
N ALA A 101 -11.75 -0.98 -12.54
CA ALA A 101 -13.08 -1.08 -13.12
C ALA A 101 -14.13 -0.24 -12.38
N VAL A 102 -14.01 -0.10 -11.05
CA VAL A 102 -15.07 0.50 -10.21
C VAL A 102 -14.79 1.93 -9.76
N THR A 103 -13.52 2.37 -9.73
CA THR A 103 -13.18 3.72 -9.27
C THR A 103 -13.68 4.78 -10.24
N SER A 104 -14.28 5.86 -9.72
CA SER A 104 -14.61 7.06 -10.48
C SER A 104 -13.50 8.11 -10.47
N ASP A 105 -12.49 7.95 -9.63
CA ASP A 105 -11.34 8.86 -9.54
C ASP A 105 -10.32 8.53 -10.63
N ASP A 106 -10.20 9.43 -11.61
CA ASP A 106 -9.31 9.27 -12.77
C ASP A 106 -7.84 9.17 -12.37
N GLU A 107 -7.39 9.93 -11.36
CA GLU A 107 -6.00 9.88 -10.90
C GLU A 107 -5.68 8.53 -10.27
N THR A 108 -6.58 8.06 -9.39
CA THR A 108 -6.49 6.72 -8.82
C THR A 108 -6.49 5.65 -9.90
N ARG A 109 -7.38 5.75 -10.91
CA ARG A 109 -7.46 4.79 -12.00
C ARG A 109 -6.16 4.73 -12.79
N SER A 110 -5.62 5.87 -13.19
CA SER A 110 -4.35 5.92 -13.93
C SER A 110 -3.19 5.34 -13.13
N LEU A 111 -3.11 5.63 -11.83
CA LEU A 111 -2.07 5.09 -10.97
C LEU A 111 -2.19 3.57 -10.82
N VAL A 112 -3.38 3.05 -10.50
CA VAL A 112 -3.57 1.60 -10.30
C VAL A 112 -3.36 0.82 -11.59
N SER A 113 -3.75 1.36 -12.75
CA SER A 113 -3.46 0.75 -14.05
C SER A 113 -1.95 0.63 -14.30
N ALA A 114 -1.18 1.69 -14.03
CA ALA A 114 0.28 1.64 -14.18
C ALA A 114 0.93 0.62 -13.22
N LEU A 115 0.41 0.47 -11.99
CA LEU A 115 0.91 -0.53 -11.04
C LEU A 115 0.62 -1.96 -11.52
N ILE A 116 -0.55 -2.20 -12.10
CA ILE A 116 -0.90 -3.51 -12.68
C ILE A 116 0.05 -3.85 -13.84
N ASP A 117 0.29 -2.89 -14.73
CA ASP A 117 1.21 -3.08 -15.86
C ASP A 117 2.63 -3.40 -15.37
N ASP A 118 3.15 -2.66 -14.37
CA ASP A 118 4.47 -2.91 -13.80
C ASP A 118 4.55 -4.26 -13.07
N TYR A 119 3.47 -4.67 -12.39
CA TYR A 119 3.38 -5.99 -11.76
C TYR A 119 3.50 -7.13 -12.80
N TYR A 120 2.78 -7.03 -13.93
CA TYR A 120 2.82 -8.06 -14.99
C TYR A 120 4.12 -8.04 -15.82
N ALA A 121 4.82 -6.90 -15.90
CA ALA A 121 6.15 -6.81 -16.49
C ALA A 121 7.21 -7.65 -15.74
N ASP A 122 6.88 -8.21 -14.57
CA ASP A 122 7.73 -9.16 -13.82
C ASP A 122 7.45 -10.63 -14.17
N LEU A 123 6.22 -10.96 -14.55
CA LEU A 123 5.82 -12.35 -14.88
C LEU A 123 6.22 -12.78 -16.29
N SER A 124 6.85 -11.89 -17.06
CA SER A 124 7.28 -12.09 -18.46
C SER A 124 8.77 -12.41 -18.61
N LEU A 125 9.48 -12.67 -17.51
CA LEU A 125 10.88 -13.14 -17.43
C LEU A 125 10.97 -14.48 -16.69
#